data_AF-A0A7C4L1A0-F1
#
_entry.id   AF-A0A7C4L1A0-F1
#
_cell.length_a   1.000
_cell.length_b   1.000
_cell.length_c   1.000
_cell.angle_alpha   90.00
_cell.angle_beta   90.00
_cell.angle_gamma   90.00
#
_symmetry.space_group_name_H-M   'P 1'
#
loop_
_entity.id
_entity.type
_entity.pdbx_description
1 polymer ?
#
loop_
_entity_poly.entity_id
_entity_poly.type
_entity_poly.pdbx_seq_one_letter_code
_entity_poly.pdbx_strand_id
1 'polypeptide(L)'
;MGIIKSEFALALNQVASERGISVNDVIASIEEAIIAAYKKEYPDKKKVDIKAQVNKETGETKIIENDKDVTPPGFGRIAAQTAKQVILQKIREVEKKTIASHYYSQLGTIIKGRIIRFDGNNFYIDIGKAEAILPKEEQVKNEKYQINN
;
A
#
# COMPACT_ATOMS: atom_id res chain seq x y z
N MET A 1 -2.30 -33.45 10.33
CA MET A 1 -2.11 -32.17 11.02
C MET A 1 -2.28 -31.07 9.99
N GLY A 2 -3.44 -30.38 9.98
CA GLY A 2 -3.70 -29.34 8.98
C GLY A 2 -2.78 -28.15 9.25
N ILE A 3 -1.99 -27.74 8.26
CA ILE A 3 -1.21 -26.51 8.33
C ILE A 3 -2.23 -25.38 8.40
N ILE A 4 -2.43 -24.83 9.60
CA ILE A 4 -3.22 -23.60 9.79
C ILE A 4 -2.42 -22.53 9.04
N LYS A 5 -2.90 -22.15 7.84
CA LYS A 5 -2.31 -21.05 7.08
C LYS A 5 -2.36 -19.81 7.95
N SER A 6 -1.21 -19.20 8.21
CA SER A 6 -1.16 -18.00 9.05
C SER A 6 -1.93 -16.86 8.38
N GLU A 7 -2.42 -15.91 9.19
CA GLU A 7 -3.01 -14.67 8.67
C GLU A 7 -2.07 -13.93 7.72
N PHE A 8 -0.75 -14.03 7.97
CA PHE A 8 0.28 -13.48 7.10
C PHE A 8 0.25 -14.13 5.71
N ALA A 9 0.20 -15.46 5.64
CA ALA A 9 0.16 -16.19 4.38
C ALA A 9 -1.12 -15.89 3.57
N LEU A 10 -2.25 -15.72 4.25
CA LEU A 10 -3.51 -15.34 3.59
C LEU A 10 -3.43 -13.92 3.03
N ALA A 11 -2.99 -12.95 3.83
CA ALA A 11 -2.84 -11.56 3.39
C ALA A 11 -1.83 -11.43 2.24
N LEU A 12 -0.70 -12.14 2.32
CA LEU A 12 0.33 -12.16 1.29
C LEU A 12 -0.22 -12.70 -0.04
N ASN A 13 -0.94 -13.82 -0.01
CA ASN A 13 -1.54 -14.41 -1.21
C ASN A 13 -2.64 -13.52 -1.79
N GLN A 14 -3.42 -12.83 -0.96
CA GLN A 14 -4.43 -11.88 -1.42
C GLN A 14 -3.78 -10.71 -2.17
N VAL A 15 -2.72 -10.12 -1.60
CA VAL A 15 -1.97 -9.04 -2.25
C VAL A 15 -1.31 -9.49 -3.54
N ALA A 16 -0.80 -10.72 -3.62
CA ALA A 16 -0.23 -11.26 -4.85
C ALA A 16 -1.31 -11.45 -5.94
N SER A 17 -2.42 -12.09 -5.58
CA SER A 17 -3.48 -12.49 -6.52
C SER A 17 -4.22 -11.30 -7.12
N GLU A 18 -4.57 -10.30 -6.31
CA GLU A 18 -5.33 -9.12 -6.78
C GLU A 18 -4.54 -8.22 -7.75
N ARG A 19 -3.23 -8.41 -7.83
CA ARG A 19 -2.33 -7.53 -8.60
C ARG A 19 -1.69 -8.17 -9.80
N GLY A 20 -1.82 -9.50 -9.94
CA GLY A 20 -0.96 -10.27 -10.83
C GLY A 20 0.52 -10.11 -10.50
N ILE A 21 0.85 -9.80 -9.25
CA ILE A 21 2.24 -9.69 -8.76
C ILE A 21 2.60 -11.01 -8.11
N SER A 22 3.84 -11.48 -8.32
CA SER A 22 4.25 -12.73 -7.69
C SER A 22 4.39 -12.55 -6.17
N VAL A 23 4.09 -13.60 -5.42
CA VAL A 23 4.31 -13.63 -3.96
C VAL A 23 5.77 -13.26 -3.62
N ASN A 24 6.72 -13.62 -4.49
CA ASN A 24 8.13 -13.33 -4.30
C ASN A 24 8.43 -11.83 -4.35
N ASP A 25 7.79 -11.07 -5.25
CA ASP A 25 8.03 -9.62 -5.36
C ASP A 25 7.48 -8.87 -4.14
N VAL A 26 6.35 -9.34 -3.58
CA VAL A 26 5.79 -8.79 -2.35
C VAL A 26 6.72 -9.07 -1.17
N ILE A 27 7.26 -10.29 -1.08
CA ILE A 27 8.25 -10.66 -0.06
C ILE A 27 9.52 -9.82 -0.20
N ALA A 28 10.06 -9.66 -1.40
CA ALA A 28 11.23 -8.82 -1.63
C ALA A 28 10.99 -7.36 -1.17
N SER A 29 9.80 -6.81 -1.47
CA SER A 29 9.41 -5.47 -0.99
C SER A 29 9.35 -5.39 0.55
N ILE A 30 8.87 -6.45 1.20
CA ILE A 30 8.82 -6.54 2.66
C ILE A 30 10.24 -6.62 3.23
N GLU A 31 11.11 -7.46 2.65
CA GLU A 31 12.51 -7.62 3.07
C GLU A 31 13.28 -6.29 2.97
N GLU A 32 13.13 -5.56 1.86
CA GLU A 32 13.73 -4.23 1.69
C GLU A 32 13.27 -3.24 2.76
N ALA A 33 11.97 -3.20 3.05
CA ALA A 33 11.42 -2.32 4.07
C ALA A 33 11.90 -2.69 5.48
N ILE A 34 12.01 -3.99 5.77
CA ILE A 34 12.56 -4.48 7.04
C ILE A 34 14.03 -4.10 7.18
N ILE A 35 14.84 -4.22 6.12
CA ILE A 35 16.24 -3.76 6.12
C ILE A 35 16.30 -2.26 6.40
N ALA A 36 15.43 -1.46 5.80
CA ALA A 36 15.35 -0.02 6.05
C ALA A 36 14.98 0.29 7.51
N ALA A 37 14.01 -0.44 8.08
CA ALA A 37 13.63 -0.32 9.49
C ALA A 37 14.79 -0.71 10.43
N TYR A 38 15.49 -1.81 10.13
CA TYR A 38 16.65 -2.26 10.88
C TYR A 38 17.79 -1.22 10.87
N LYS A 39 18.15 -0.69 9.69
CA LYS A 39 19.21 0.34 9.55
C LYS A 39 18.85 1.67 10.23
N LYS A 40 17.57 1.93 10.45
CA LYS A 40 17.09 3.09 11.20
C LYS A 40 17.25 2.89 12.71
N GLU A 41 16.92 1.70 13.19
CA GLU A 41 17.02 1.33 14.61
C GLU A 41 18.49 1.13 15.06
N TYR A 42 19.35 0.67 14.14
CA TYR A 42 20.78 0.43 14.39
C TYR A 42 21.66 1.27 13.44
N PRO A 43 21.87 2.58 13.73
CA PRO A 43 22.60 3.48 12.84
C PRO A 43 24.05 3.04 12.56
N ASP A 44 24.70 2.37 13.52
CA ASP A 44 26.08 1.90 13.41
C ASP A 44 26.25 0.79 12.35
N LYS A 45 25.15 0.12 11.99
CA LYS A 45 25.12 -0.99 11.04
C LYS A 45 24.81 -0.54 9.60
N LYS A 46 24.71 0.76 9.32
CA LYS A 46 24.37 1.30 7.98
C LYS A 46 25.33 0.93 6.86
N LYS A 47 26.60 0.67 7.18
CA LYS A 47 27.67 0.38 6.19
C LYS A 47 27.87 -1.11 5.90
N VAL A 48 27.13 -1.99 6.58
CA VAL A 48 27.27 -3.43 6.41
C VAL A 48 26.21 -3.94 5.42
N ASP A 49 26.57 -4.96 4.64
CA ASP A 49 25.62 -5.68 3.82
C ASP A 49 24.71 -6.52 4.73
N ILE A 50 23.41 -6.21 4.68
CA ILE A 50 22.39 -6.79 5.55
C ILE A 50 21.29 -7.30 4.66
N LYS A 51 20.89 -8.55 4.89
CA LYS A 51 19.79 -9.20 4.20
C LYS A 51 18.69 -9.55 5.20
N ALA A 52 17.45 -9.23 4.86
CA ALA A 52 16.30 -9.76 5.57
C ALA A 52 15.81 -11.01 4.83
N GLN A 53 15.40 -12.02 5.58
CA GLN A 53 14.71 -13.19 5.05
C GLN A 53 13.37 -13.33 5.76
N VAL A 54 12.28 -13.38 4.99
CA VAL A 54 10.94 -13.54 5.54
C VAL A 54 10.34 -14.87 5.10
N ASN A 55 9.90 -15.67 6.07
CA ASN A 55 9.18 -16.90 5.80
C ASN A 55 7.77 -16.58 5.28
N LYS A 56 7.43 -17.11 4.11
CA LYS A 56 6.16 -16.85 3.39
C LYS A 56 4.93 -17.40 4.11
N GLU A 57 5.10 -18.46 4.90
CA GLU A 57 4.02 -19.14 5.59
C GLU A 57 3.81 -18.60 7.00
N THR A 58 4.89 -18.30 7.73
CA THR A 58 4.82 -17.89 9.14
C THR A 58 4.99 -16.39 9.36
N GLY A 59 5.60 -15.67 8.40
CA GLY A 59 6.02 -14.28 8.58
C GLY A 59 7.26 -14.12 9.47
N GLU A 60 7.87 -15.23 9.91
CA GLU A 60 9.11 -15.18 10.69
C GLU A 60 10.21 -14.46 9.90
N THR A 61 10.89 -13.52 10.56
CA THR A 61 11.89 -12.65 9.94
C THR A 61 13.25 -12.92 10.56
N LYS A 62 14.26 -13.09 9.71
CA LYS A 62 15.67 -13.19 10.10
C LYS A 62 16.48 -12.10 9.44
N ILE A 63 17.42 -11.52 10.19
CA ILE A 63 18.39 -10.55 9.71
C ILE A 63 19.75 -11.25 9.63
N ILE A 64 20.28 -11.30 8.41
CA ILE A 64 21.57 -11.92 8.11
C ILE A 64 22.60 -10.83 7.83
N GLU A 65 23.68 -10.84 8.60
CA GLU A 65 24.87 -10.01 8.40
C GLU A 65 26.06 -10.94 8.14
N ASN A 66 26.71 -10.83 6.97
CA ASN A 66 27.85 -11.68 6.58
C ASN A 66 27.60 -13.20 6.85
N ASP A 67 26.45 -13.70 6.39
CA ASP A 67 25.98 -15.10 6.56
C ASP A 67 25.71 -15.54 8.01
N LYS A 68 25.71 -14.62 8.97
CA LYS A 68 25.34 -14.89 10.36
C LYS A 68 23.98 -14.27 10.71
N ASP A 69 23.17 -15.04 11.42
CA ASP A 69 21.93 -14.53 12.01
C ASP A 69 22.27 -13.56 13.14
N VAL A 70 21.90 -12.30 12.95
CA VAL A 70 22.09 -11.20 13.90
C VAL A 70 20.75 -10.60 14.33
N THR A 71 19.67 -11.36 14.20
CA THR A 71 18.31 -10.90 14.53
C THR A 71 18.23 -10.50 16.00
N PRO A 72 17.98 -9.22 16.32
CA PRO A 72 17.92 -8.78 17.69
C PRO A 72 16.68 -9.35 18.41
N PRO A 73 16.78 -9.64 19.72
CA PRO A 73 15.62 -10.05 20.50
C PRO A 73 14.47 -9.04 20.39
N GLY A 74 13.28 -9.52 20.06
CA GLY A 74 12.08 -8.68 19.92
C GLY A 74 11.95 -7.91 18.60
N PHE A 75 12.96 -7.97 17.71
CA PHE A 75 12.89 -7.32 16.39
C PHE A 75 11.76 -7.87 15.52
N GLY A 76 11.35 -9.12 15.74
CA GLY A 76 10.21 -9.74 15.07
C GLY A 76 8.92 -8.92 15.15
N ARG A 77 8.69 -8.17 16.25
CA ARG A 77 7.52 -7.27 16.36
C ARG A 77 7.61 -6.11 15.37
N ILE A 78 8.78 -5.49 15.25
CA ILE A 78 9.03 -4.37 14.34
C ILE A 78 8.88 -4.88 12.89
N ALA A 79 9.51 -6.02 12.59
CA ALA A 79 9.41 -6.65 11.29
C ALA A 79 7.96 -6.98 10.88
N ALA A 80 7.16 -7.54 11.80
CA ALA A 80 5.75 -7.83 11.54
C ALA A 80 4.93 -6.56 11.28
N GLN A 81 5.17 -5.47 12.03
CA GLN A 81 4.53 -4.18 11.81
C GLN A 81 4.91 -3.58 10.45
N THR A 82 6.20 -3.60 10.12
CA THR A 82 6.71 -3.15 8.82
C THR A 82 6.10 -3.96 7.67
N ALA A 83 6.09 -5.29 7.78
CA ALA A 83 5.49 -6.18 6.78
C ALA A 83 4.00 -5.86 6.57
N LYS A 84 3.23 -5.72 7.65
CA LYS A 84 1.81 -5.33 7.57
C LYS A 84 1.65 -3.98 6.86
N GLN A 85 2.49 -3.00 7.18
CA GLN A 85 2.44 -1.70 6.54
C GLN A 85 2.75 -1.78 5.05
N VAL A 86 3.78 -2.53 4.65
CA VAL A 86 4.16 -2.72 3.25
C VAL A 86 3.03 -3.42 2.48
N ILE A 87 2.46 -4.47 3.04
CA ILE A 87 1.31 -5.19 2.46
C ILE A 87 0.14 -4.21 2.24
N LEU A 88 -0.23 -3.41 3.24
CA LEU A 88 -1.31 -2.42 3.13
C LEU A 88 -0.99 -1.29 2.13
N GLN A 89 0.25 -0.81 2.11
CA GLN A 89 0.70 0.18 1.15
C GLN A 89 0.61 -0.35 -0.26
N LYS A 90 1.07 -1.59 -0.46
CA LYS A 90 0.86 -2.32 -1.70
C LYS A 90 -0.63 -2.28 -1.97
N ILE A 91 -1.53 -2.88 -1.16
CA ILE A 91 -3.01 -2.90 -1.34
C ILE A 91 -3.53 -1.59 -1.97
N ARG A 92 -3.25 -0.46 -1.32
CA ARG A 92 -3.65 0.87 -1.79
C ARG A 92 -3.07 1.29 -3.16
N GLU A 93 -1.81 0.99 -3.44
CA GLU A 93 -1.18 1.32 -4.74
C GLU A 93 -1.88 0.69 -5.94
N VAL A 94 -2.30 -0.59 -5.86
CA VAL A 94 -3.01 -1.20 -7.00
C VAL A 94 -4.46 -0.82 -7.04
N GLU A 95 -5.15 -0.66 -5.91
CA GLU A 95 -6.49 -0.06 -5.93
C GLU A 95 -6.44 1.28 -6.68
N LYS A 96 -5.48 2.15 -6.33
CA LYS A 96 -5.26 3.41 -7.03
C LYS A 96 -4.96 3.23 -8.52
N LYS A 97 -4.10 2.28 -8.91
CA LYS A 97 -3.75 2.04 -10.32
C LYS A 97 -4.95 1.53 -11.13
N THR A 98 -5.73 0.61 -10.57
CA THR A 98 -6.94 0.04 -11.19
C THR A 98 -8.00 1.11 -11.37
N ILE A 99 -8.25 1.90 -10.31
CA ILE A 99 -9.19 3.02 -10.34
C ILE A 99 -8.77 4.06 -11.38
N ALA A 100 -7.49 4.44 -11.40
CA ALA A 100 -6.96 5.38 -12.38
C ALA A 100 -7.17 4.85 -13.80
N SER A 101 -6.79 3.60 -14.07
CA SER A 101 -6.92 2.99 -15.40
C SER A 101 -8.38 2.94 -15.87
N HIS A 102 -9.32 2.64 -14.95
CA HIS A 102 -10.75 2.66 -15.22
C HIS A 102 -11.21 4.05 -15.69
N TYR A 103 -10.88 5.11 -14.95
CA TYR A 103 -11.29 6.47 -15.31
C TYR A 103 -10.54 7.03 -16.52
N TYR A 104 -9.29 6.64 -16.75
CA TYR A 104 -8.57 6.98 -17.99
C TYR A 104 -9.31 6.48 -19.24
N SER A 105 -9.91 5.29 -19.17
CA SER A 105 -10.71 4.75 -20.30
C SER A 105 -12.02 5.50 -20.54
N GLN A 106 -12.46 6.31 -19.57
CA GLN A 106 -13.71 7.08 -19.61
C GLN A 106 -13.48 8.57 -19.92
N LEU A 107 -12.25 8.97 -20.28
CA LEU A 107 -11.97 10.35 -20.66
C LEU A 107 -12.85 10.79 -21.84
N GLY A 108 -13.46 11.98 -21.72
CA GLY A 108 -14.39 12.52 -22.70
C GLY A 108 -15.83 12.02 -22.58
N THR A 109 -16.11 11.13 -21.62
CA THR A 109 -17.48 10.69 -21.31
C THR A 109 -18.06 11.50 -20.15
N ILE A 110 -19.40 11.52 -20.06
CA ILE A 110 -20.11 12.16 -18.95
C ILE A 110 -20.28 11.12 -17.84
N ILE A 111 -19.80 11.45 -16.65
CA ILE A 111 -20.02 10.68 -15.43
C ILE A 111 -20.94 11.45 -14.48
N LYS A 112 -21.69 10.70 -13.68
CA LYS A 112 -22.48 11.27 -12.58
C LYS A 112 -21.70 11.12 -11.29
N GLY A 113 -21.78 12.12 -10.42
CA GLY A 113 -21.18 12.08 -9.09
C GLY A 113 -21.98 12.96 -8.13
N ARG A 114 -21.71 12.82 -6.83
CA ARG A 114 -22.36 13.59 -5.77
C ARG A 114 -21.36 14.53 -5.13
N ILE A 115 -21.76 15.77 -4.89
CA ILE A 115 -20.89 16.73 -4.19
C ILE A 115 -20.80 16.36 -2.70
N ILE A 116 -19.62 15.98 -2.23
CA ILE A 116 -19.37 15.60 -0.83
C ILE A 116 -18.80 16.74 0.00
N ARG A 117 -18.06 17.66 -0.63
CA ARG A 117 -17.36 18.72 0.08
C ARG A 117 -17.10 19.92 -0.82
N PHE A 118 -17.05 21.10 -0.18
CA PHE A 118 -16.62 22.35 -0.78
C PHE A 118 -15.58 23.02 0.12
N ASP A 119 -14.48 23.51 -0.45
CA ASP A 119 -13.43 24.22 0.29
C ASP A 119 -13.38 25.74 0.03
N GLY A 120 -14.35 26.26 -0.74
CA GLY A 120 -14.43 27.67 -1.12
C GLY A 120 -14.15 27.93 -2.60
N ASN A 121 -13.19 27.21 -3.18
CA ASN A 121 -12.88 27.33 -4.61
C ASN A 121 -13.15 26.02 -5.36
N ASN A 122 -12.96 24.87 -4.72
CA ASN A 122 -13.06 23.56 -5.33
C ASN A 122 -14.21 22.76 -4.73
N PHE A 123 -14.93 22.05 -5.61
CA PHE A 123 -15.86 21.01 -5.18
C PHE A 123 -15.19 19.64 -5.25
N TYR A 124 -15.41 18.84 -4.22
CA TYR A 124 -15.02 17.44 -4.20
C TYR A 124 -16.27 16.61 -4.46
N ILE A 125 -16.19 15.76 -5.45
CA ILE A 125 -17.31 15.00 -6.01
C ILE A 125 -16.99 13.52 -5.85
N ASP A 126 -17.84 12.79 -5.15
CA ASP A 126 -17.79 11.33 -5.12
C ASP A 126 -18.32 10.79 -6.46
N ILE A 127 -17.44 10.09 -7.18
CA ILE A 127 -17.76 9.44 -8.47
C ILE A 127 -17.86 7.91 -8.32
N GLY A 128 -18.03 7.43 -7.09
CA GLY A 128 -18.24 6.02 -6.73
C GLY A 128 -16.96 5.37 -6.24
N LYS A 129 -16.02 5.06 -7.14
CA LYS A 129 -14.75 4.40 -6.77
C LYS A 129 -13.62 5.37 -6.42
N ALA A 130 -13.84 6.67 -6.58
CA ALA A 130 -12.86 7.71 -6.33
C ALA A 130 -13.54 9.03 -6.01
N GLU A 131 -12.73 9.98 -5.54
CA GLU A 131 -13.11 11.38 -5.41
C GLU A 131 -12.52 12.16 -6.58
N ALA A 132 -13.34 12.99 -7.22
CA ALA A 132 -12.94 13.95 -8.23
C ALA A 132 -12.92 15.36 -7.65
N ILE A 133 -12.11 16.22 -8.24
CA ILE A 133 -12.07 17.66 -7.90
C ILE A 133 -12.61 18.42 -9.11
N LEU A 134 -13.55 19.33 -8.86
CA LEU A 134 -14.04 20.30 -9.84
C LEU A 134 -13.50 21.70 -9.46
N PRO A 135 -12.39 22.13 -10.06
CA PRO A 135 -11.78 23.41 -9.76
C PRO A 135 -12.60 24.57 -10.31
N LYS A 136 -12.41 25.77 -9.76
CA LYS A 136 -13.19 26.97 -10.10
C LYS A 136 -13.17 27.31 -11.59
N GLU A 137 -12.04 27.04 -12.25
CA GLU A 137 -11.83 27.31 -13.67
C GLU A 137 -12.66 26.39 -14.58
N GLU A 138 -13.01 25.20 -14.09
CA GLU A 138 -13.81 24.20 -14.81
C GLU A 138 -15.30 24.23 -14.43
N GLN A 139 -15.68 25.10 -13.48
CA GLN A 139 -17.07 25.29 -13.05
C GLN A 139 -17.88 26.14 -14.03
N VAL A 140 -19.15 25.80 -14.19
CA VAL A 140 -20.08 26.61 -14.98
C VAL A 140 -20.45 27.86 -14.17
N LYS A 141 -20.11 29.05 -14.66
CA LYS A 141 -20.27 30.34 -13.94
C LYS A 141 -21.65 30.60 -13.34
N ASN A 142 -22.71 30.09 -13.97
CA ASN A 142 -24.09 30.36 -13.58
C ASN A 142 -24.76 29.18 -12.84
N GLU A 143 -24.03 28.08 -12.60
CA GLU A 143 -24.55 26.91 -11.93
C GLU A 143 -24.35 27.01 -10.41
N LYS A 144 -25.38 26.66 -9.64
CA LYS A 144 -25.30 26.64 -8.16
C LYS A 144 -25.09 25.21 -7.70
N TYR A 145 -23.87 24.92 -7.26
CA TYR A 145 -23.50 23.65 -6.65
C TYR A 145 -23.88 23.62 -5.17
N GLN A 146 -24.54 22.54 -4.72
CA GLN A 146 -24.90 22.32 -3.32
C GLN A 146 -24.37 20.96 -2.84
N ILE A 147 -23.97 20.89 -1.57
CA ILE A 147 -23.49 19.64 -0.95
C ILE A 147 -24.67 18.65 -0.87
N ASN A 148 -24.39 17.37 -1.14
CA ASN A 148 -25.37 16.27 -1.23
C ASN A 148 -26.36 16.36 -2.40
N ASN A 149 -26.09 17.21 -3.39
CA ASN A 149 -26.83 17.27 -4.65
C ASN A 149 -26.20 16.36 -5.72
#